data_AF-A0A1W9II12-F1
#
_entry.id   AF-A0A1W9II12-F1
#
_cell.length_a   1.000
_cell.length_b   1.000
_cell.length_c   1.000
_cell.angle_alpha   90.00
_cell.angle_beta   90.00
_cell.angle_gamma   90.00
#
_symmetry.space_group_name_H-M   'P 1'
#
loop_
_entity.id
_entity.type
_entity.pdbx_description
1 polymer ?
#
loop_
_entity_poly.entity_id
_entity_poly.type
_entity_poly.pdbx_seq_one_letter_code
_entity_poly.pdbx_strand_id
1 'polypeptide(L)' 'MSDQSKAPSAADIAAMAGVAGVPVATGVAQRIATSIGPAFAGYAPVSGTLPFDLEPATFVSVQNKTAK' A
#
# COMPACT_ATOMS: atom_id res chain seq x y z
N MET A 1 -4.67 -17.67 5.07
CA MET A 1 -4.67 -16.21 5.37
C MET A 1 -4.46 -15.48 4.06
N SER A 2 -5.17 -14.37 3.92
CA SER A 2 -5.64 -13.75 2.67
C SER A 2 -4.55 -13.33 1.70
N ASP A 3 -4.85 -13.51 0.40
CA ASP A 3 -4.09 -13.06 -0.76
C ASP A 3 -3.73 -11.57 -0.66
N GLN A 4 -2.50 -11.28 -0.28
CA GLN A 4 -1.94 -9.91 -0.20
C GLN A 4 -1.20 -9.53 -1.49
N SER A 5 -1.35 -10.32 -2.57
CA SER A 5 -0.55 -10.20 -3.80
C SER A 5 -1.28 -9.57 -4.99
N LYS A 6 -2.59 -9.33 -4.89
CA LYS A 6 -3.37 -8.86 -6.02
C LYS A 6 -3.42 -7.34 -6.08
N ALA A 7 -2.88 -6.78 -7.17
CA ALA A 7 -3.02 -5.36 -7.47
C ALA A 7 -4.50 -4.93 -7.43
N PRO A 8 -4.81 -3.72 -6.93
CA PRO A 8 -6.18 -3.25 -6.75
C PRO A 8 -6.92 -3.13 -8.09
N SER A 9 -8.19 -3.55 -8.10
CA SER A 9 -9.04 -3.43 -9.27
C SER A 9 -9.54 -2.00 -9.48
N ALA A 10 -10.11 -1.71 -10.66
CA ALA A 10 -10.72 -0.41 -10.92
C ALA A 10 -11.88 -0.09 -9.96
N ALA A 11 -12.61 -1.11 -9.48
CA ALA A 11 -13.67 -0.95 -8.50
C ALA A 11 -13.10 -0.54 -7.13
N ASP A 12 -12.01 -1.17 -6.71
CA ASP A 12 -11.32 -0.84 -5.45
C ASP A 12 -10.79 0.60 -5.48
N ILE A 13 -10.20 1.00 -6.60
CA ILE A 13 -9.69 2.37 -6.79
C ILE A 13 -10.83 3.39 -6.73
N ALA A 14 -11.95 3.14 -7.41
CA ALA A 14 -13.10 4.04 -7.37
C ALA A 14 -13.67 4.18 -5.94
N ALA A 15 -13.76 3.07 -5.20
CA ALA A 15 -14.21 3.08 -3.80
C ALA A 15 -13.26 3.89 -2.90
N MET A 16 -11.94 3.65 -3.01
CA MET A 16 -10.93 4.40 -2.24
C MET A 16 -10.93 5.89 -2.56
N ALA A 17 -11.06 6.25 -3.84
CA ALA A 17 -11.14 7.64 -4.28
C ALA A 17 -12.40 8.34 -3.72
N GLY A 18 -13.52 7.62 -3.61
CA GLY A 18 -14.73 8.09 -2.94
C GLY A 18 -14.53 8.37 -1.45
N VAL A 19 -13.88 7.44 -0.73
CA VAL A 19 -13.55 7.63 0.70
C VAL A 19 -12.61 8.82 0.92
N ALA A 20 -11.69 9.06 -0.01
CA ALA A 20 -10.77 10.20 0.02
C ALA A 20 -11.42 11.54 -0.37
N GLY A 21 -12.71 11.55 -0.76
CA GLY A 21 -13.41 12.76 -1.20
C GLY A 21 -13.01 13.24 -2.60
N VAL A 22 -12.36 12.38 -3.40
CA VAL A 22 -11.91 12.68 -4.78
C VAL A 22 -12.51 11.64 -5.74
N PRO A 23 -13.84 11.62 -5.95
CA PRO A 23 -14.46 10.64 -6.84
C PRO A 23 -13.92 10.76 -8.26
N VAL A 24 -13.57 9.62 -8.86
CA VAL A 24 -13.01 9.54 -10.22
C VAL A 24 -13.97 8.80 -11.15
N ALA A 25 -13.96 9.18 -12.43
CA ALA A 25 -14.70 8.46 -13.46
C ALA A 25 -14.12 7.05 -13.68
N THR A 26 -14.96 6.10 -14.11
CA THR A 26 -14.56 4.70 -14.36
C THR A 26 -13.34 4.57 -15.27
N GLY A 27 -13.28 5.36 -16.34
CA GLY A 27 -12.14 5.35 -17.27
C GLY A 27 -10.83 5.92 -16.68
N VAL A 28 -10.90 6.69 -15.59
CA VAL A 28 -9.72 7.13 -14.82
C VAL A 28 -9.30 6.04 -13.85
N ALA A 29 -10.25 5.46 -13.10
CA ALA A 29 -9.98 4.33 -12.21
C ALA A 29 -9.32 3.15 -12.93
N GLN A 30 -9.76 2.87 -14.16
CA GLN A 30 -9.22 1.79 -14.99
C GLN A 30 -7.79 2.08 -15.48
N ARG A 31 -7.47 3.34 -15.77
CA ARG A 31 -6.09 3.74 -16.09
C ARG A 31 -5.18 3.59 -14.87
N ILE A 32 -5.65 4.01 -13.69
CA ILE A 32 -4.89 3.84 -12.44
C ILE A 32 -4.66 2.36 -12.16
N ALA A 33 -5.66 1.50 -12.31
CA ALA A 33 -5.53 0.05 -12.10
C ALA A 33 -4.44 -0.55 -13.01
N THR A 34 -4.45 -0.18 -14.30
CA THR A 34 -3.43 -0.62 -15.26
C THR A 34 -2.03 -0.10 -14.91
N SER A 35 -1.91 1.14 -14.44
CA SER A 35 -0.62 1.76 -14.14
C SER A 35 -0.03 1.38 -12.78
N ILE A 36 -0.87 1.06 -11.79
CA ILE A 36 -0.40 0.79 -10.42
C ILE A 36 0.08 -0.65 -10.23
N GLY A 37 -0.37 -1.59 -11.06
CA GLY A 37 0.04 -3.00 -10.97
C GLY A 37 1.55 -3.24 -10.88
N PRO A 38 2.37 -2.66 -11.77
CA PRO A 38 3.84 -2.77 -11.71
C PRO A 38 4.44 -2.15 -10.43
N ALA A 39 3.90 -1.01 -9.97
CA ALA A 39 4.35 -0.36 -8.74
C ALA A 39 3.99 -1.18 -7.49
N PHE A 40 2.79 -1.76 -7.47
CA PHE A 40 2.31 -2.59 -6.36
C PHE A 40 3.11 -3.89 -6.23
N ALA A 41 3.43 -4.52 -7.36
CA ALA A 41 4.31 -5.69 -7.41
C ALA A 41 5.74 -5.38 -6.93
N GLY A 42 6.23 -4.15 -7.13
CA GLY A 42 7.52 -3.70 -6.60
C GLY A 42 7.49 -3.30 -5.11
N TYR A 43 6.34 -2.89 -4.59
CA TYR A 43 6.18 -2.49 -3.18
C TYR A 43 5.91 -3.68 -2.25
N ALA A 44 5.20 -4.72 -2.71
CA ALA A 44 4.93 -5.92 -1.92
C ALA A 44 6.20 -6.60 -1.34
N PRO A 45 7.33 -6.71 -2.08
CA PRO A 45 8.61 -7.15 -1.52
C PRO A 45 9.17 -6.22 -0.46
N VAL A 46 9.00 -4.90 -0.61
CA VAL A 46 9.50 -3.91 0.36
C VAL A 46 8.72 -3.98 1.66
N SER A 47 7.41 -4.22 1.61
CA SER A 47 6.58 -4.37 2.82
C SER A 47 7.05 -5.52 3.71
N GLY A 48 7.55 -6.63 3.14
CA GLY A 48 8.17 -7.74 3.88
C GLY A 48 9.60 -7.46 4.38
N THR A 49 10.18 -6.32 4.02
CA THR A 49 11.48 -5.84 4.52
C THR A 49 11.36 -4.61 5.42
N LEU A 50 10.15 -4.04 5.55
CA LEU A 50 9.92 -2.92 6.44
C LEU A 50 10.18 -3.40 7.87
N PRO A 51 10.97 -2.67 8.67
CA PRO A 51 11.36 -3.06 10.03
C PRO A 51 10.18 -3.17 11.02
N PHE A 52 8.97 -2.91 10.57
CA PHE A 52 7.73 -3.05 11.31
C PHE A 52 7.14 -4.46 11.29
N ASP A 53 7.52 -5.31 10.31
CA ASP A 53 6.89 -6.63 10.16
C ASP A 53 7.52 -7.69 11.08
N LEU A 54 8.81 -7.56 11.42
CA LEU A 54 9.48 -8.58 12.23
C LEU A 54 9.29 -8.39 13.74
N GLU A 55 9.33 -7.16 14.29
CA GLU A 55 9.02 -6.92 15.71
C GLU A 55 8.65 -5.43 15.99
N PRO A 56 7.37 -5.08 16.23
CA PRO A 56 6.95 -3.71 16.51
C PRO A 56 7.68 -3.05 17.69
N ALA A 57 8.06 -3.85 18.70
CA ALA A 57 8.81 -3.38 19.86
C ALA A 57 10.25 -2.96 19.53
N THR A 58 10.87 -3.62 18.55
CA THR A 58 12.26 -3.38 18.17
C THR A 58 12.39 -2.06 17.38
N PHE A 59 11.39 -1.70 16.58
CA PHE A 59 11.34 -0.39 15.91
C PHE A 59 11.35 0.79 16.91
N VAL A 60 10.52 0.74 17.96
CA VAL A 60 10.46 1.79 18.99
C VAL A 60 11.78 1.87 19.77
N SER A 61 12.40 0.73 20.06
CA SER A 61 13.69 0.64 20.75
C SER A 61 14.84 1.30 19.97
N VAL A 62 14.89 1.12 18.65
CA VAL A 62 15.90 1.76 17.79
C VAL A 62 15.70 3.28 17.72
N GLN A 63 14.47 3.75 17.52
CA GLN A 63 14.16 5.19 17.48
C GLN A 63 14.56 5.91 18.77
N ASN A 64 14.34 5.28 19.93
CA ASN A 64 14.73 5.83 21.22
C ASN A 64 16.26 5.81 21.47
N LYS A 65 17.04 4.96 20.79
CA LYS A 65 18.50 4.94 20.90
C LYS A 65 19.19 6.08 20.15
N THR A 66 18.58 6.61 19.11
CA THR A 66 19.06 7.78 18.36
C THR A 66 18.68 9.12 18.99
N ALA A 67 17.80 9.13 20.00
CA ALA A 67 17.52 10.29 20.84
C ALA A 67 18.60 10.40 21.94
N LYS A 68 19.80 10.82 21.58
CA LYS A 68 20.84 11.18 22.55
C LYS A 68 21.59 12.42 22.11
#